data_AF-A0A4R3Q1F6-F1
#
_entry.id   AF-A0A4R3Q1F6-F1
#
_cell.length_a   1.000
_cell.length_b   1.000
_cell.length_c   1.000
_cell.angle_alpha   90.00
_cell.angle_beta   90.00
_cell.angle_gamma   90.00
#
_symmetry.space_group_name_H-M   'P 1'
#
loop_
_entity.id
_entity.type
_entity.pdbx_description
1 polymer ?
#
loop_
_entity_poly.entity_id
_entity_poly.type
_entity_poly.pdbx_seq_one_letter_code
_entity_poly.pdbx_strand_id
1 'polypeptide(L)'
;MSDMADETEARLNAHRRLFVSLLTIIAGDPKFHQALESLVRDNETVSDQEEDPGVEPSRAFAIQGLANDEIRAILKDALARVLAEKRKR
;
A
#
# COMPACT_ATOMS: atom_id res chain seq x y z
N MET A 1 10.02 -26.33 -6.78
CA MET A 1 10.31 -24.90 -6.50
C MET A 1 9.06 -24.02 -6.60
N SER A 2 8.01 -24.41 -7.36
CA SER A 2 6.72 -23.68 -7.45
C SER A 2 5.98 -23.61 -6.10
N ASP A 3 5.77 -24.76 -5.44
CA ASP A 3 4.87 -24.85 -4.28
C ASP A 3 5.21 -23.91 -3.11
N MET A 4 6.51 -23.65 -2.88
CA MET A 4 6.97 -22.73 -1.83
C MET A 4 6.74 -21.26 -2.21
N ALA A 5 6.85 -20.92 -3.48
CA ALA A 5 6.51 -19.59 -3.98
C ALA A 5 5.00 -19.37 -3.89
N ASP A 6 4.21 -20.38 -4.27
CA ASP A 6 2.75 -20.34 -4.20
C ASP A 6 2.25 -20.21 -2.75
N GLU A 7 2.86 -20.91 -1.79
CA GLU A 7 2.54 -20.78 -0.37
C GLU A 7 2.91 -19.37 0.17
N THR A 8 4.07 -18.84 -0.24
CA THR A 8 4.52 -17.51 0.18
C THR A 8 3.58 -16.43 -0.35
N GLU A 9 3.17 -16.53 -1.62
CA GLU A 9 2.20 -15.62 -2.23
C GLU A 9 0.84 -15.70 -1.54
N ALA A 10 0.36 -16.91 -1.24
CA ALA A 10 -0.90 -17.11 -0.53
C ALA A 10 -0.89 -16.44 0.85
N ARG A 11 0.22 -16.55 1.60
CA ARG A 11 0.40 -15.90 2.90
C ARG A 11 0.46 -14.39 2.78
N LEU A 12 1.21 -13.87 1.80
CA LEU A 12 1.30 -12.43 1.56
C LEU A 12 -0.07 -11.82 1.22
N ASN A 13 -0.82 -12.49 0.34
CA ASN A 13 -2.18 -12.09 -0.02
C ASN A 13 -3.13 -12.12 1.18
N ALA A 14 -3.01 -13.12 2.07
CA ALA A 14 -3.79 -13.17 3.30
C ALA A 14 -3.51 -11.97 4.21
N HIS A 15 -2.23 -11.61 4.40
CA HIS A 15 -1.84 -10.42 5.17
C HIS A 15 -2.34 -9.13 4.52
N ARG A 16 -2.19 -8.97 3.19
CA ARG A 16 -2.71 -7.81 2.45
C ARG A 16 -4.22 -7.63 2.70
N ARG A 17 -5.00 -8.70 2.59
CA ARG A 17 -6.46 -8.67 2.82
C ARG A 17 -6.80 -8.27 4.26
N LEU A 18 -6.04 -8.77 5.24
CA LEU A 18 -6.22 -8.40 6.64
C LEU A 18 -5.92 -6.91 6.87
N PHE A 19 -4.81 -6.40 6.33
CA PHE A 19 -4.44 -4.99 6.44
C PHE A 19 -5.46 -4.06 5.80
N VAL A 20 -5.92 -4.35 4.57
CA VAL A 20 -6.97 -3.57 3.92
C VAL A 20 -8.24 -3.53 4.78
N SER A 21 -8.63 -4.66 5.37
CA SER A 21 -9.83 -4.75 6.22
C SER A 21 -9.67 -3.92 7.50
N LEU A 22 -8.53 -4.04 8.18
CA LEU A 22 -8.23 -3.26 9.39
C LEU A 22 -8.21 -1.76 9.11
N LEU A 23 -7.53 -1.34 8.04
CA LEU A 23 -7.43 0.07 7.66
C LEU A 23 -8.77 0.64 7.20
N THR A 24 -9.64 -0.17 6.58
CA THR A 24 -11.02 0.24 6.27
C THR A 24 -11.80 0.60 7.54
N ILE A 25 -11.69 -0.24 8.58
CA ILE A 25 -12.33 0.02 9.88
C ILE A 25 -11.79 1.31 10.50
N ILE A 26 -10.46 1.47 10.51
CA ILE A 26 -9.79 2.66 11.05
C ILE A 26 -10.23 3.92 10.28
N ALA A 27 -10.28 3.87 8.96
CA ALA A 27 -10.65 5.00 8.10
C ALA A 27 -12.14 5.39 8.18
N GLY A 28 -12.96 4.61 8.90
CA GLY A 28 -14.33 4.97 9.23
C GLY A 28 -14.43 6.19 10.16
N ASP A 29 -13.42 6.42 10.99
CA ASP A 29 -13.30 7.63 11.81
C ASP A 29 -12.69 8.78 10.97
N PRO A 30 -13.32 9.97 10.91
CA PRO A 30 -12.80 11.12 10.15
C PRO A 30 -11.36 11.52 10.50
N LYS A 31 -10.95 11.42 11.76
CA LYS A 31 -9.59 11.77 12.20
C LYS A 31 -8.55 10.86 11.55
N PHE A 32 -8.80 9.56 11.55
CA PHE A 32 -7.88 8.59 10.97
C PHE A 32 -7.97 8.54 9.44
N HIS A 33 -9.14 8.86 8.87
CA HIS A 33 -9.31 8.99 7.42
C HIS A 33 -8.30 9.99 6.82
N GLN A 34 -8.23 11.20 7.39
CA GLN A 34 -7.30 12.24 6.93
C GLN A 34 -5.82 11.84 7.11
N ALA A 35 -5.50 11.15 8.21
CA ALA A 35 -4.15 10.64 8.44
C ALA A 35 -3.74 9.62 7.36
N LEU A 36 -4.64 8.70 6.99
CA LEU A 36 -4.38 7.72 5.94
C LEU A 36 -4.25 8.37 4.56
N GLU A 37 -5.04 9.40 4.25
CA GLU A 37 -4.86 10.18 3.01
C GLU A 37 -3.50 10.89 2.97
N SER A 38 -3.00 11.38 4.10
CA SER A 38 -1.65 11.95 4.18
C SER A 38 -0.58 10.91 3.89
N LEU A 39 -0.68 9.73 4.48
CA LEU A 39 0.26 8.64 4.25
C LEU A 39 0.31 8.20 2.78
N VAL A 40 -0.81 8.24 2.06
CA VAL A 40 -0.83 7.98 0.61
C VAL A 40 0.05 9.00 -0.13
N ARG A 41 -0.10 10.30 0.17
CA ARG A 41 0.68 11.37 -0.47
C ARG A 41 2.16 11.29 -0.11
N ASP A 42 2.47 10.99 1.15
CA ASP A 42 3.87 10.86 1.61
C ASP A 42 4.58 9.68 0.94
N ASN A 43 3.84 8.63 0.58
CA ASN A 43 4.37 7.51 -0.20
C ASN A 43 4.43 7.81 -1.71
N GLU A 44 3.80 8.88 -2.21
CA GLU A 44 3.95 9.35 -3.59
C GLU A 44 5.23 10.16 -3.75
N THR A 45 5.56 11.04 -2.80
CA THR A 45 6.72 11.94 -2.86
C THR A 45 8.09 11.26 -2.72
N VAL A 46 8.18 10.11 -2.06
CA VAL A 46 9.45 9.36 -1.93
C VAL A 46 9.94 8.79 -3.27
N SER A 47 9.05 8.61 -4.26
CA SER A 47 9.43 8.11 -5.58
C SER A 47 10.07 9.16 -6.49
N ASP A 48 9.87 10.45 -6.22
CA ASP A 48 10.23 11.55 -7.14
C ASP A 48 11.58 12.21 -6.80
N GLN A 49 12.27 11.79 -5.73
CA GLN A 49 13.53 12.40 -5.30
C GLN A 49 14.73 11.55 -5.75
N GLU A 50 15.33 11.99 -6.86
CA GLU A 50 16.71 11.74 -7.30
C GLU A 50 17.07 10.32 -7.79
N GLU A 51 16.45 9.89 -8.90
CA GLU A 51 17.16 8.98 -9.82
C GLU A 51 18.14 9.81 -10.67
N ASP A 52 19.41 9.86 -10.24
CA ASP A 52 20.51 10.50 -10.96
C ASP A 52 20.70 9.81 -12.34
N PRO A 53 20.59 10.54 -13.48
CA PRO A 53 20.62 9.93 -14.81
C PRO A 53 22.00 9.33 -15.11
N GLY A 54 22.16 8.04 -14.82
CA GLY A 54 23.38 7.28 -15.10
C GLY A 54 23.77 6.23 -14.06
N VAL A 55 23.08 6.15 -12.92
CA VAL A 55 23.31 5.11 -11.89
C VAL A 55 22.30 3.99 -12.07
N GLU A 56 22.76 2.76 -12.31
CA GLU A 56 21.84 1.61 -12.28
C GLU A 56 21.18 1.51 -10.89
N PRO A 57 19.83 1.41 -10.81
CA PRO A 57 19.14 1.28 -9.54
C PRO A 57 19.69 0.07 -8.78
N SER A 58 20.26 0.31 -7.59
CA SER A 58 20.69 -0.81 -6.75
C SER A 58 19.49 -1.70 -6.43
N ARG A 59 19.69 -3.01 -6.31
CA ARG A 59 18.64 -3.98 -5.95
C ARG A 59 17.85 -3.56 -4.68
N ALA A 60 18.48 -2.82 -3.76
CA ALA A 60 17.84 -2.30 -2.57
C ALA A 60 16.79 -1.21 -2.89
N PHE A 61 17.08 -0.29 -3.82
CA PHE A 61 16.13 0.73 -4.26
C PHE A 61 14.92 0.12 -4.97
N ALA A 62 15.14 -0.88 -5.82
CA ALA A 62 14.05 -1.59 -6.49
C ALA A 62 13.10 -2.28 -5.48
N ILE A 63 13.64 -2.91 -4.43
CA ILE A 63 12.85 -3.54 -3.37
C ILE A 63 12.08 -2.49 -2.56
N GLN A 64 12.69 -1.34 -2.26
CA GLN A 64 12.05 -0.25 -1.53
C GLN A 64 10.91 0.38 -2.35
N GLY A 65 11.09 0.56 -3.65
CA GLY A 65 10.04 1.01 -4.57
C GLY A 65 8.83 0.06 -4.55
N LEU A 66 9.07 -1.25 -4.70
CA LEU A 66 8.01 -2.27 -4.63
C LEU A 66 7.26 -2.25 -3.29
N ALA A 67 7.97 -2.04 -2.18
CA ALA A 67 7.34 -1.95 -0.86
C ALA A 67 6.47 -0.70 -0.73
N ASN A 68 6.93 0.46 -1.22
CA ASN A 68 6.18 1.70 -1.19
C ASN A 68 4.93 1.63 -2.06
N ASP A 69 5.03 1.02 -3.24
CA ASP A 69 3.89 0.77 -4.14
C ASP A 69 2.84 -0.12 -3.48
N GLU A 70 3.28 -1.18 -2.81
CA GLU A 70 2.40 -2.10 -2.09
C GLU A 70 1.67 -1.39 -0.94
N ILE A 71 2.39 -0.58 -0.15
CA ILE A 71 1.81 0.25 0.93
C ILE A 71 0.75 1.20 0.35
N ARG A 72 1.08 1.89 -0.74
CA ARG A 72 0.17 2.83 -1.41
C ARG A 72 -1.09 2.11 -1.90
N ALA A 73 -0.95 0.94 -2.50
CA ALA A 73 -2.06 0.14 -2.99
C ALA A 73 -2.98 -0.30 -1.84
N ILE A 74 -2.42 -0.77 -0.72
CA ILE A 74 -3.19 -1.16 0.48
C ILE A 74 -3.99 0.03 1.04
N LEU A 75 -3.36 1.20 1.16
CA LEU A 75 -4.01 2.41 1.66
C LEU A 75 -5.15 2.88 0.73
N LYS A 76 -4.92 2.90 -0.58
CA LYS A 76 -5.93 3.29 -1.58
C LYS A 76 -7.13 2.32 -1.57
N ASP A 77 -6.89 1.02 -1.46
CA ASP A 77 -7.96 0.01 -1.37
C ASP A 77 -8.83 0.20 -0.12
N ALA A 78 -8.22 0.49 1.03
CA ALA A 78 -8.94 0.73 2.28
C ALA A 78 -9.83 1.98 2.20
N LEU A 79 -9.30 3.10 1.68
CA LEU A 79 -10.05 4.34 1.51
C LEU A 79 -11.21 4.17 0.51
N ALA A 80 -10.97 3.48 -0.61
CA ALA A 80 -12.00 3.20 -1.61
C ALA A 80 -13.17 2.39 -1.03
N ARG A 81 -12.89 1.42 -0.15
CA ARG A 81 -13.94 0.63 0.53
C ARG A 81 -14.80 1.49 1.43
N VAL A 82 -14.21 2.38 2.24
CA VAL A 82 -14.99 3.31 3.07
C VAL A 82 -15.89 4.21 2.23
N LEU A 83 -15.37 4.73 1.11
CA LEU A 83 -16.18 5.53 0.18
C LEU A 83 -17.35 4.72 -0.40
N ALA A 84 -17.12 3.46 -0.77
CA ALA A 84 -18.16 2.57 -1.26
C ALA A 84 -19.21 2.24 -0.18
N GLU A 85 -18.81 2.08 1.08
CA GLU A 85 -19.73 1.87 2.21
C GLU A 85 -20.59 3.12 2.49
N LYS A 86 -20.00 4.32 2.43
CA LYS A 86 -20.74 5.59 2.59
C LYS A 86 -21.80 5.77 1.50
N ARG A 87 -21.52 5.36 0.25
CA ARG A 87 -22.49 5.44 -0.87
C ARG A 87 -23.68 4.49 -0.76
N LYS A 88 -23.57 3.44 0.06
CA LYS A 88 -24.65 2.45 0.27
C LYS A 88 -25.63 2.85 1.38
N ARG A 89 -25.31 3.88 2.16
CA ARG A 89 -26.15 4.42 3.24
C ARG A 89 -26.93 5.61 2.74
#